data_AF-A0A960JC50-F1
#
_entry.id   AF-A0A960JC50-F1
#
_cell.length_a   1.000
_cell.length_b   1.000
_cell.length_c   1.000
_cell.angle_alpha   90.00
_cell.angle_beta   90.00
_cell.angle_gamma   90.00
#
_symmetry.space_group_name_H-M   'P 1'
#
loop_
_entity.id
_entity.type
_entity.pdbx_description
1 polymer ?
#
loop_
_entity_poly.entity_id
_entity_poly.type
_entity_poly.pdbx_seq_one_letter_code
_entity_poly.pdbx_strand_id
1 'polypeptide(L)'
;MHQIYAELLFRARRPARELRDEIAKELQRAHAYFAWPTTEASSGAGAIDDSYFDHAQGVLGYLGYRVGMSGIPQGQRSDLLDHVYGNTLPPVNSREYMEQWGEPSTAMRLRKMAESLAAFARNAKRRNPRAMAAAIQDWEDDLRYLKKSYYTGRYAFLWPETIAK
;
A
#
# COMPACT_ATOMS: atom_id res chain seq x y z
N MET A 1 10.99 -24.48 27.95
CA MET A 1 9.80 -23.91 28.65
C MET A 1 10.10 -22.66 29.49
N HIS A 2 11.30 -22.48 30.07
CA HIS A 2 11.60 -21.33 30.95
C HIS A 2 11.83 -19.98 30.24
N GLN A 3 12.28 -19.94 28.98
CA GLN A 3 12.55 -18.68 28.24
C GLN A 3 11.26 -17.96 27.79
N ILE A 4 10.25 -18.70 27.35
CA ILE A 4 8.99 -18.12 26.87
C ILE A 4 8.24 -17.43 28.03
N TYR A 5 8.25 -18.02 29.22
CA TYR A 5 7.66 -17.40 30.42
C TYR A 5 8.36 -16.12 30.85
N ALA A 6 9.71 -16.07 30.77
CA ALA A 6 10.47 -14.86 31.08
C ALA A 6 10.15 -13.70 30.13
N GLU A 7 9.90 -14.02 28.86
CA GLU A 7 9.62 -13.04 27.80
C GLU A 7 8.16 -12.54 27.83
N LEU A 8 7.22 -13.42 28.17
CA LEU A 8 5.83 -13.03 28.48
C LEU A 8 5.76 -12.15 29.74
N LEU A 9 6.55 -12.46 30.76
CA LEU A 9 6.66 -11.64 31.97
C LEU A 9 7.31 -10.27 31.68
N PHE A 10 8.28 -10.18 30.77
CA PHE A 10 8.89 -8.92 30.31
C PHE A 10 7.86 -7.96 29.70
N ARG A 11 6.93 -8.50 28.89
CA ARG A 11 5.82 -7.75 28.26
C ARG A 11 4.73 -7.30 29.25
N ALA A 12 4.74 -7.83 30.48
CA ALA A 12 3.85 -7.43 31.55
C ALA A 12 4.51 -6.46 32.57
N ARG A 13 5.81 -6.19 32.46
CA ARG A 13 6.51 -5.30 33.40
C ARG A 13 6.07 -3.86 33.20
N ARG A 14 5.86 -3.17 34.32
CA ARG A 14 5.45 -1.77 34.39
C ARG A 14 6.25 -0.83 33.46
N PRO A 15 7.59 -0.95 33.33
CA PRO A 15 8.37 -0.09 32.43
C PRO A 15 8.03 -0.24 30.94
N ALA A 16 7.63 -1.43 30.50
CA ALA A 16 7.25 -1.66 29.11
C ALA A 16 5.88 -1.06 28.76
N ARG A 17 4.99 -0.91 29.75
CA ARG A 17 3.72 -0.20 29.59
C ARG A 17 3.94 1.30 29.60
N GLU A 18 4.75 1.78 30.54
CA GLU A 18 5.13 3.20 30.65
C GLU A 18 5.79 3.69 29.36
N LEU A 19 6.74 2.92 28.80
CA LEU A 19 7.38 3.24 27.52
C LEU A 19 6.37 3.26 26.34
N ARG A 20 5.40 2.34 26.32
CA ARG A 20 4.35 2.32 25.28
C ARG A 20 3.44 3.55 25.37
N ASP A 21 3.04 3.92 26.58
CA ASP A 21 2.20 5.09 26.83
C ASP A 21 2.95 6.38 26.50
N GLU A 22 4.25 6.42 26.75
CA GLU A 22 5.13 7.54 26.40
C GLU A 22 5.31 7.68 24.88
N ILE A 23 5.57 6.59 24.16
CA ILE A 23 5.61 6.57 22.69
C ILE A 23 4.26 7.03 22.11
N ALA A 24 3.14 6.59 22.67
CA ALA A 24 1.82 7.00 22.21
C ALA A 24 1.58 8.51 22.39
N LYS A 25 1.99 9.09 23.52
CA LYS A 25 1.92 10.54 23.77
C LYS A 25 2.80 11.34 22.82
N GLU A 26 4.02 10.88 22.56
CA GLU A 26 4.94 11.54 21.63
C GLU A 26 4.45 11.48 20.18
N LEU A 27 3.85 10.36 19.75
CA LEU A 27 3.19 10.26 18.44
C LEU A 27 2.00 11.22 18.32
N GLN A 28 1.23 11.40 19.40
CA GLN A 28 0.08 12.30 19.43
C GLN A 28 0.51 13.78 19.40
N ARG A 29 1.62 14.13 20.06
CA ARG A 29 2.28 15.44 19.96
C ARG A 29 2.83 15.70 18.55
N ALA A 30 3.50 14.72 17.95
CA ALA A 30 4.02 14.84 16.58
C ALA A 30 2.89 15.09 15.56
N HIS A 31 1.71 14.50 15.77
CA HIS A 31 0.52 14.76 14.95
C HIS A 31 -0.02 16.19 15.05
N ALA A 32 0.28 16.91 16.14
CA ALA A 32 -0.09 18.32 16.29
C ALA A 32 0.86 19.28 15.55
N TYR A 33 2.08 18.84 15.25
CA TYR A 33 3.11 19.64 14.56
C TYR A 33 3.26 19.32 13.07
N PHE A 34 2.67 18.23 12.59
CA PHE A 34 2.61 17.89 11.17
C PHE A 34 1.17 18.01 10.66
N ALA A 35 0.81 19.21 10.19
CA ALA A 35 -0.41 19.37 9.41
C ALA A 35 -0.25 18.59 8.11
N TRP A 36 -1.01 17.49 7.98
CA TRP A 36 -1.10 16.75 6.72
C TRP A 36 -1.49 17.72 5.58
N PRO A 37 -0.81 17.70 4.41
CA PRO A 37 -1.19 18.54 3.30
C PRO A 37 -2.64 18.24 2.88
N THR A 38 -3.45 19.28 2.75
CA THR A 38 -4.82 19.16 2.26
C THR A 38 -4.83 18.76 0.79
N THR A 39 -5.77 17.92 0.41
CA THR A 39 -5.92 17.42 -0.97
C THR A 39 -7.05 18.14 -1.72
N GLU A 40 -7.44 19.33 -1.27
CA GLU A 40 -8.34 20.19 -2.02
C GLU A 40 -7.57 20.76 -3.21
N ALA A 41 -7.93 20.29 -4.40
CA ALA A 41 -7.48 20.85 -5.66
C ALA A 41 -8.72 21.11 -6.50
N SER A 42 -8.89 22.36 -6.92
CA SER A 42 -9.95 22.75 -7.86
C SER A 42 -9.86 21.92 -9.13
N SER A 43 -11.01 21.69 -9.77
CA SER A 43 -11.07 21.06 -11.09
C SER A 43 -10.08 21.76 -12.03
N GLY A 44 -9.05 21.02 -12.46
CA GLY A 44 -8.05 21.55 -13.38
C GLY A 44 -8.69 21.89 -14.72
N ALA A 45 -8.40 23.07 -15.26
CA ALA A 45 -8.57 23.34 -16.68
C ALA A 45 -7.72 22.31 -17.44
N GLY A 46 -8.34 21.58 -18.37
CA GLY A 46 -7.81 20.33 -18.90
C GLY A 46 -6.39 20.35 -19.50
N ALA A 47 -5.94 19.13 -19.79
CA ALA A 47 -4.65 18.71 -20.35
C ALA A 47 -3.44 18.99 -19.44
N ILE A 48 -3.22 18.06 -18.50
CA ILE A 48 -1.87 17.81 -18.00
C ILE A 48 -1.09 17.25 -19.19
N ASP A 49 0.02 17.88 -19.54
CA ASP A 49 0.97 17.37 -20.52
C ASP A 49 1.32 15.91 -20.14
N ASP A 50 1.18 14.99 -21.09
CA ASP A 50 1.47 13.55 -20.88
C ASP A 50 2.92 13.34 -20.40
N SER A 51 3.82 14.31 -20.64
CA SER A 51 5.19 14.32 -20.12
C SER A 51 5.30 14.40 -18.59
N TYR A 52 4.24 14.76 -17.87
CA TYR A 52 4.26 14.75 -16.40
C TYR A 52 4.20 13.32 -15.82
N PHE A 53 3.82 12.33 -16.65
CA PHE A 53 3.81 10.91 -16.33
C PHE A 53 5.04 10.16 -16.88
N ASP A 54 6.16 10.87 -17.12
CA ASP A 54 7.44 10.31 -17.60
C ASP A 54 8.17 9.44 -16.55
N HIS A 55 7.41 8.76 -15.69
CA HIS A 55 7.86 7.53 -15.07
C HIS A 55 7.47 6.39 -15.98
N ALA A 56 8.43 5.97 -16.81
CA ALA A 56 8.48 4.63 -17.39
C ALA A 56 7.95 3.61 -16.37
N GLN A 57 6.74 3.10 -16.60
CA GLN A 57 6.15 1.90 -16.02
C GLN A 57 6.58 1.57 -14.56
N GLY A 58 5.74 1.87 -13.55
CA GLY A 58 6.03 1.51 -12.15
C GLY A 58 6.20 0.00 -11.92
N VAL A 59 6.73 -0.42 -10.75
CA VAL A 59 7.14 -1.81 -10.44
C VAL A 59 6.13 -2.88 -10.89
N LEU A 60 4.85 -2.71 -10.53
CA LEU A 60 3.81 -3.69 -10.89
C LEU A 60 3.72 -3.84 -12.42
N GLY A 61 3.64 -2.71 -13.11
CA GLY A 61 3.66 -2.69 -14.57
C GLY A 61 4.92 -3.37 -15.10
N TYR A 62 6.11 -3.03 -14.58
CA TYR A 62 7.39 -3.53 -15.05
C TYR A 62 7.47 -5.07 -14.97
N LEU A 63 6.88 -5.64 -13.93
CA LEU A 63 6.79 -7.09 -13.73
C LEU A 63 5.66 -7.75 -14.54
N GLY A 64 4.89 -6.99 -15.31
CA GLY A 64 3.86 -7.49 -16.22
C GLY A 64 2.45 -7.51 -15.65
N TYR A 65 2.20 -6.89 -14.48
CA TYR A 65 0.87 -6.82 -13.88
C TYR A 65 -0.07 -5.98 -14.75
N ARG A 66 -1.21 -6.57 -15.14
CA ARG A 66 -2.23 -5.93 -15.99
C ARG A 66 -3.63 -6.35 -15.56
N VAL A 67 -4.56 -5.41 -15.62
CA VAL A 67 -5.97 -5.58 -15.23
C VAL A 67 -6.93 -5.16 -16.34
N GLY A 68 -8.21 -5.45 -16.18
CA GLY A 68 -9.29 -5.05 -17.08
C GLY A 68 -9.50 -6.04 -18.21
N MET A 69 -10.23 -5.61 -19.25
CA MET A 69 -10.69 -6.49 -20.34
C MET A 69 -9.55 -7.19 -21.09
N SER A 70 -8.37 -6.57 -21.15
CA SER A 70 -7.14 -7.13 -21.74
C SER A 70 -6.09 -7.45 -20.68
N GLY A 71 -6.50 -7.61 -19.42
CA GLY A 71 -5.65 -7.95 -18.29
C GLY A 71 -5.26 -9.43 -18.26
N ILE A 72 -4.40 -9.78 -17.31
CA ILE A 72 -4.04 -11.18 -17.06
C ILE A 72 -5.03 -11.83 -16.07
N PRO A 73 -5.18 -13.16 -16.07
CA PRO A 73 -6.09 -13.87 -15.15
C PRO A 73 -5.76 -13.61 -13.67
N GLN A 74 -6.78 -13.64 -12.82
CA GLN A 74 -6.66 -13.38 -11.38
C GLN A 74 -5.57 -14.22 -10.69
N GLY A 75 -5.43 -15.50 -11.05
CA GLY A 75 -4.37 -16.37 -10.51
C GLY A 75 -2.98 -15.81 -10.81
N GLN A 76 -2.71 -15.42 -12.06
CA GLN A 76 -1.43 -14.83 -12.44
C GLN A 76 -1.19 -13.47 -11.79
N ARG A 77 -2.25 -12.67 -11.59
CA ARG A 77 -2.14 -11.43 -10.81
C ARG A 77 -1.75 -11.69 -9.37
N SER A 78 -2.37 -12.70 -8.74
CA SER A 78 -2.08 -13.11 -7.37
C SER A 78 -0.63 -13.61 -7.24
N ASP A 79 -0.16 -14.45 -8.18
CA ASP A 79 1.22 -14.94 -8.22
C ASP A 79 2.24 -13.80 -8.35
N LEU A 80 1.92 -12.79 -9.18
CA LEU A 80 2.78 -11.62 -9.34
C LEU A 80 2.79 -10.76 -8.08
N LEU A 81 1.63 -10.58 -7.43
CA LEU A 81 1.54 -9.85 -6.16
C LEU A 81 2.32 -10.57 -5.05
N ASP A 82 2.25 -11.89 -4.99
CA ASP A 82 3.06 -12.72 -4.09
C ASP A 82 4.55 -12.53 -4.37
N HIS A 83 4.92 -12.52 -5.66
CA HIS A 83 6.29 -12.27 -6.07
C HIS A 83 6.78 -10.90 -5.60
N VAL A 84 5.98 -9.85 -5.79
CA VAL A 84 6.29 -8.46 -5.37
C VAL A 84 6.39 -8.32 -3.87
N TYR A 85 5.55 -9.04 -3.12
CA TYR A 85 5.59 -9.02 -1.66
C TYR A 85 6.80 -9.79 -1.10
N GLY A 86 7.07 -10.98 -1.64
CA GLY A 86 7.99 -11.94 -1.07
C GLY A 86 9.45 -11.82 -1.53
N ASN A 87 9.73 -11.16 -2.66
CA ASN A 87 11.05 -11.17 -3.28
C ASN A 87 11.66 -9.78 -3.42
N THR A 88 12.99 -9.77 -3.60
CA THR A 88 13.74 -8.56 -3.97
C THR A 88 13.27 -8.06 -5.32
N LEU A 89 12.98 -6.76 -5.42
CA LEU A 89 12.53 -6.17 -6.68
C LEU A 89 13.71 -5.83 -7.59
N PRO A 90 13.47 -5.85 -8.92
CA PRO A 90 14.36 -5.17 -9.85
C PRO A 90 14.40 -3.66 -9.54
N PRO A 91 15.53 -2.98 -9.79
CA PRO A 91 15.61 -1.53 -9.69
C PRO A 91 14.77 -0.89 -10.81
N VAL A 92 13.66 -0.25 -10.43
CA VAL A 92 12.75 0.45 -11.35
C VAL A 92 12.72 1.93 -10.98
N ASN A 93 12.80 2.83 -11.96
CA ASN A 93 12.89 4.29 -11.75
C ASN A 93 14.09 4.69 -10.86
N SER A 94 13.90 5.61 -9.92
CA SER A 94 14.97 6.12 -9.05
C SER A 94 15.14 5.30 -7.78
N ARG A 95 16.27 5.48 -7.10
CA ARG A 95 16.53 4.87 -5.80
C ARG A 95 15.49 5.28 -4.76
N GLU A 96 15.17 6.58 -4.71
CA GLU A 96 14.20 7.16 -3.78
C GLU A 96 12.79 6.60 -4.02
N TYR A 97 12.44 6.31 -5.27
CA TYR A 97 11.21 5.60 -5.59
C TYR A 97 11.22 4.16 -5.06
N MET A 98 12.32 3.44 -5.23
CA MET A 98 12.47 2.06 -4.75
C MET A 98 12.50 1.97 -3.21
N GLU A 99 13.02 2.97 -2.51
CA GLU A 99 13.00 3.04 -1.05
C GLU A 99 11.57 3.02 -0.48
N GLN A 100 10.58 3.53 -1.22
CA GLN A 100 9.17 3.49 -0.82
C GLN A 100 8.58 2.07 -0.83
N TRP A 101 9.18 1.14 -1.58
CA TRP A 101 8.73 -0.25 -1.65
C TRP A 101 9.22 -1.08 -0.47
N GLY A 102 10.31 -0.69 0.18
CA GLY A 102 10.86 -1.37 1.35
C GLY A 102 11.33 -2.79 1.12
N GLU A 103 11.78 -3.44 2.18
CA GLU A 103 12.29 -4.81 2.08
C GLU A 103 11.17 -5.84 1.86
N PRO A 104 11.49 -7.02 1.29
CA PRO A 104 10.54 -8.10 1.10
C PRO A 104 9.85 -8.52 2.40
N SER A 105 8.58 -8.92 2.31
CA SER A 105 7.79 -9.44 3.44
C SER A 105 7.62 -8.48 4.62
N THR A 106 7.68 -7.17 4.39
CA THR A 106 7.50 -6.13 5.41
C THR A 106 6.13 -5.44 5.36
N ALA A 107 5.79 -4.74 6.45
CA ALA A 107 4.59 -3.89 6.48
C ALA A 107 4.67 -2.75 5.45
N MET A 108 5.86 -2.17 5.27
CA MET A 108 6.11 -1.10 4.31
C MET A 108 5.83 -1.57 2.88
N ARG A 109 6.33 -2.76 2.54
CA ARG A 109 6.08 -3.44 1.27
C ARG A 109 4.59 -3.63 0.99
N LEU A 110 3.88 -4.26 1.93
CA LEU A 110 2.45 -4.51 1.78
C LEU A 110 1.65 -3.21 1.66
N ARG A 111 2.00 -2.20 2.48
CA ARG A 111 1.33 -0.90 2.45
C ARG A 111 1.52 -0.23 1.10
N LYS A 112 2.74 -0.19 0.55
CA LYS A 112 3.01 0.42 -0.76
C LYS A 112 2.22 -0.25 -1.88
N MET A 113 2.14 -1.58 -1.86
CA MET A 113 1.32 -2.34 -2.80
C MET A 113 -0.17 -1.97 -2.69
N ALA A 114 -0.72 -2.02 -1.47
CA ALA A 114 -2.14 -1.74 -1.23
C ALA A 114 -2.50 -0.28 -1.59
N GLU A 115 -1.66 0.68 -1.24
CA GLU A 115 -1.86 2.10 -1.58
C GLU A 115 -1.86 2.31 -3.10
N SER A 116 -0.97 1.61 -3.82
CA SER A 116 -0.86 1.70 -5.27
C SER A 116 -2.12 1.16 -5.95
N LEU A 117 -2.57 -0.05 -5.59
CA LEU A 117 -3.80 -0.65 -6.14
C LEU A 117 -5.05 0.19 -5.80
N ALA A 118 -5.15 0.70 -4.57
CA ALA A 118 -6.26 1.56 -4.17
C ALA A 118 -6.27 2.90 -4.94
N ALA A 119 -5.09 3.49 -5.17
CA ALA A 119 -4.97 4.70 -5.98
C ALA A 119 -5.40 4.45 -7.43
N PHE A 120 -5.02 3.31 -8.03
CA PHE A 120 -5.44 2.95 -9.38
C PHE A 120 -6.96 2.80 -9.49
N ALA A 121 -7.58 2.06 -8.56
CA ALA A 121 -9.03 1.89 -8.52
C ALA A 121 -9.77 3.23 -8.37
N ARG A 122 -9.32 4.11 -7.46
CA ARG A 122 -9.92 5.43 -7.27
C ARG A 122 -9.78 6.32 -8.51
N ASN A 123 -8.60 6.33 -9.13
CA ASN A 123 -8.37 7.14 -10.32
C ASN A 123 -9.22 6.66 -11.51
N ALA A 124 -9.38 5.35 -11.67
CA ALA A 124 -10.26 4.80 -12.69
C ALA A 124 -11.74 5.13 -12.45
N LYS A 125 -12.20 5.07 -11.19
CA LYS A 125 -13.55 5.48 -10.80
C LYS A 125 -13.82 6.95 -11.11
N ARG A 126 -12.83 7.83 -10.93
CA ARG A 126 -12.95 9.27 -11.27
C ARG A 126 -12.91 9.54 -12.76
N ARG A 127 -12.10 8.79 -13.51
CA ARG A 127 -11.88 9.01 -14.94
C ARG A 127 -13.07 8.55 -15.79
N ASN A 128 -13.39 7.25 -15.73
CA ASN A 128 -14.49 6.68 -16.51
C ASN A 128 -14.91 5.32 -15.91
N PRO A 129 -15.80 5.31 -14.90
CA PRO A 129 -16.12 4.11 -14.14
C PRO A 129 -16.80 3.04 -15.00
N ARG A 130 -17.57 3.43 -16.04
CA ARG A 130 -18.23 2.48 -16.94
C ARG A 130 -17.23 1.77 -17.84
N ALA A 131 -16.33 2.51 -18.48
CA ALA A 131 -15.33 1.92 -19.37
C ALA A 131 -14.27 1.12 -18.61
N MET A 132 -14.00 1.48 -17.35
CA MET A 132 -12.95 0.86 -16.53
C MET A 132 -13.49 -0.14 -15.50
N ALA A 133 -14.77 -0.54 -15.59
CA ALA A 133 -15.43 -1.40 -14.60
C ALA A 133 -14.66 -2.70 -14.31
N ALA A 134 -14.18 -3.38 -15.35
CA ALA A 134 -13.39 -4.61 -15.21
C ALA A 134 -12.06 -4.37 -14.46
N ALA A 135 -11.34 -3.28 -14.79
CA ALA A 135 -10.08 -2.96 -14.13
C ALA A 135 -10.29 -2.56 -12.66
N ILE A 136 -11.36 -1.81 -12.38
CA ILE A 136 -11.76 -1.45 -11.01
C ILE A 136 -12.03 -2.72 -10.19
N GLN A 137 -12.81 -3.65 -10.73
CA GLN A 137 -13.12 -4.90 -10.08
C GLN A 137 -11.84 -5.71 -9.79
N ASP A 138 -10.96 -5.83 -10.78
CA ASP A 138 -9.68 -6.54 -10.64
C ASP A 138 -8.80 -5.95 -9.53
N TRP A 139 -8.61 -4.63 -9.48
CA TRP A 139 -7.83 -3.99 -8.41
C TRP A 139 -8.45 -4.20 -7.03
N GLU A 140 -9.78 -4.21 -6.94
CA GLU A 140 -10.48 -4.47 -5.68
C GLU A 140 -10.39 -5.92 -5.23
N ASP A 141 -10.45 -6.87 -6.15
CA ASP A 141 -10.19 -8.30 -5.89
C ASP A 141 -8.76 -8.52 -5.40
N ASP A 142 -7.80 -7.88 -6.06
CA ASP A 142 -6.39 -7.97 -5.72
C ASP A 142 -6.09 -7.32 -4.35
N LEU A 143 -6.77 -6.24 -3.98
CA LEU A 143 -6.73 -5.69 -2.63
C LEU A 143 -7.31 -6.65 -1.58
N ARG A 144 -8.45 -7.28 -1.87
CA ARG A 144 -9.03 -8.30 -0.97
C ARG A 144 -8.06 -9.46 -0.78
N TYR A 145 -7.41 -9.90 -1.85
CA TYR A 145 -6.38 -10.93 -1.83
C TYR A 145 -5.23 -10.55 -0.90
N LEU A 146 -4.58 -9.39 -1.11
CA LEU A 146 -3.48 -8.94 -0.26
C LEU A 146 -3.87 -8.82 1.22
N LYS A 147 -5.08 -8.33 1.50
CA LYS A 147 -5.58 -8.22 2.88
C LYS A 147 -5.72 -9.58 3.56
N LYS A 148 -6.26 -10.56 2.84
CA LYS A 148 -6.44 -11.93 3.33
C LYS A 148 -5.09 -12.63 3.51
N SER A 149 -4.20 -12.52 2.53
CA SER A 149 -2.95 -13.27 2.49
C SER A 149 -1.86 -12.73 3.44
N TYR A 150 -1.78 -11.40 3.61
CA TYR A 150 -0.61 -10.79 4.26
C TYR A 150 -0.92 -9.80 5.38
N TYR A 151 -2.12 -9.22 5.40
CA TYR A 151 -2.45 -8.19 6.39
C TYR A 151 -3.08 -8.77 7.67
N THR A 152 -4.12 -9.58 7.51
CA THR A 152 -4.99 -10.01 8.62
C THR A 152 -4.21 -10.79 9.68
N GLY A 153 -4.20 -10.28 10.91
CA GLY A 153 -3.49 -10.90 12.03
C GLY A 153 -1.97 -10.68 12.05
N ARG A 154 -1.40 -9.97 11.06
CA ARG A 154 0.06 -9.73 10.94
C ARG A 154 0.47 -8.27 11.10
N TYR A 155 -0.32 -7.35 10.56
CA TYR A 155 -0.03 -5.91 10.59
C TYR A 155 -1.22 -5.09 11.12
N ALA A 156 -0.95 -3.85 11.51
CA ALA A 156 -1.93 -2.97 12.17
C ALA A 156 -2.03 -1.57 11.53
N PHE A 157 -1.48 -1.36 10.33
CA PHE A 157 -1.64 -0.09 9.61
C PHE A 157 -3.04 0.01 8.96
N LEU A 158 -3.59 1.21 8.80
CA LEU A 158 -4.92 1.35 8.20
C LEU A 158 -4.97 0.80 6.76
N TRP A 159 -5.88 -0.14 6.51
CA TRP A 159 -6.06 -0.70 5.17
C TRP A 159 -6.71 0.35 4.24
N PRO A 160 -6.18 0.58 3.03
CA PRO A 160 -6.67 1.64 2.17
C PRO A 160 -8.06 1.32 1.60
N GLU A 161 -8.89 2.36 1.47
CA GLU A 161 -10.22 2.29 0.86
C GLU A 161 -10.18 2.67 -0.63
N THR A 162 -11.10 2.09 -1.42
CA THR A 162 -11.24 2.36 -2.85
C THR A 162 -12.43 3.29 -3.17
N ILE A 163 -13.07 3.88 -2.16
CA ILE A 163 -14.21 4.77 -2.36
C ILE A 163 -13.72 6.07 -3.00
N ALA A 164 -14.35 6.46 -4.12
CA ALA A 164 -14.17 7.79 -4.69
C ALA A 164 -15.11 8.74 -3.93
N LYS A 165 -14.56 9.76 -3.28
CA LYS A 165 -15.30 10.91 -2.76
C LYS A 165 -15.36 11.98 -3.84
#